data_AF-A0A7H4GIW7-F1
#
_entry.id   AF-A0A7H4GIW7-F1
#
_cell.length_a   1.000
_cell.length_b   1.000
_cell.length_c   1.000
_cell.angle_alpha   90.00
_cell.angle_beta   90.00
_cell.angle_gamma   90.00
#
_symmetry.space_group_name_H-M   'P 1'
#
loop_
_entity.id
_entity.type
_entity.pdbx_description
1 polymer ?
#
loop_
_entity_poly.entity_id
_entity_poly.type
_entity_poly.pdbx_seq_one_letter_code
_entity_poly.pdbx_strand_id
1 'polypeptide(L)' 'MECPECGLLNLKKNEQCVHCGYRFPEAWRQRQKAAGKERRRRATWAAVIILPALLLFLTLLFQLAET' A
#
# COMPACT_ATOMS: atom_id res chain seq x y z
N MET A 1 5.25 9.79 -4.96
CA MET A 1 6.44 9.05 -5.41
C MET A 1 7.61 9.91 -5.02
N GLU A 2 8.44 9.44 -4.10
CA GLU A 2 9.47 10.27 -3.47
C GLU A 2 10.68 10.41 -4.39
N CYS A 3 11.17 11.64 -4.59
CA CYS A 3 12.34 11.88 -5.43
C CYS A 3 13.61 11.40 -4.73
N PRO A 4 14.47 10.58 -5.37
CA PRO A 4 15.68 10.07 -4.71
C PRO A 4 16.76 11.14 -4.47
N GLU A 5 16.72 12.24 -5.23
CA GLU A 5 17.70 13.33 -5.11
C GLU A 5 17.36 14.32 -4.00
N CYS A 6 16.09 14.71 -3.88
CA CYS A 6 15.68 15.79 -2.98
C CYS A 6 14.61 15.39 -1.95
N GLY A 7 14.15 14.13 -1.95
CA GLY A 7 13.11 13.65 -1.03
C GLY A 7 11.69 14.19 -1.29
N LEU A 8 11.50 15.09 -2.26
CA LEU A 8 10.17 15.65 -2.50
C LEU A 8 9.19 14.58 -3.00
N LEU A 9 8.02 14.52 -2.37
CA LEU A 9 6.93 13.67 -2.82
C LEU A 9 6.28 14.24 -4.10
N ASN A 10 6.55 13.60 -5.23
CA ASN A 10 6.01 13.97 -6.54
C ASN A 10 4.77 13.14 -6.92
N LEU A 11 3.95 13.71 -7.82
CA LEU A 11 2.83 13.00 -8.44
C LEU A 11 3.37 11.88 -9.35
N LYS A 12 2.66 10.73 -9.39
CA LYS A 12 3.07 9.55 -10.18
C LYS A 12 3.11 9.76 -11.69
N LYS A 13 2.44 10.80 -12.19
CA LYS A 13 2.38 11.17 -13.61
C LYS A 13 3.56 12.02 -14.07
N ASN A 14 4.31 12.61 -13.13
CA ASN A 14 5.39 13.51 -13.47
C ASN A 14 6.60 12.72 -13.98
N GLU A 15 7.17 13.14 -15.11
CA GLU A 15 8.37 12.53 -15.68
C GLU A 15 9.66 13.08 -15.04
N GLN A 16 9.56 14.24 -14.39
CA GLN A 16 10.64 14.89 -13.68
C GLN A 16 10.17 15.46 -12.34
N CYS A 17 11.09 15.62 -11.40
CA CYS A 17 10.83 16.24 -10.11
C CYS A 17 10.51 17.72 -10.28
N VAL A 18 9.39 18.19 -9.71
CA VAL A 18 8.97 19.60 -9.82
C VAL A 18 9.87 20.56 -9.03
N HIS A 19 10.69 20.04 -8.12
CA HIS A 19 11.57 20.83 -7.28
C HIS A 19 13.00 20.89 -7.83
N CYS A 20 13.63 19.74 -8.08
CA CYS A 20 15.04 19.68 -8.50
C CYS A 20 15.25 19.38 -9.99
N GLY A 21 14.18 19.13 -10.77
CA GLY A 21 14.29 18.81 -12.19
C GLY A 21 14.81 17.39 -12.51
N TYR A 22 15.10 16.55 -11.51
CA TYR A 22 15.55 15.18 -11.72
C TYR A 22 14.56 14.39 -12.60
N ARG A 23 15.03 13.88 -13.74
CA ARG A 23 14.22 13.09 -14.68
C ARG A 23 14.16 11.63 -14.24
N PHE A 24 12.96 11.13 -13.98
CA PHE A 24 12.75 9.77 -13.48
C PHE A 24 12.96 8.73 -14.58
N PRO A 25 13.93 7.80 -14.46
CA PRO A 25 14.09 6.71 -15.40
C PRO A 25 12.85 5.81 -15.45
N GLU A 26 12.54 5.27 -16.61
CA GLU A 26 11.36 4.42 -16.83
C GLU A 26 11.40 3.16 -15.95
N ALA A 27 12.56 2.50 -15.86
CA ALA A 27 12.79 1.39 -14.94
C ALA A 27 12.54 1.74 -13.46
N TRP A 28 12.91 2.95 -13.02
CA TRP A 28 12.65 3.39 -11.64
C TRP A 28 11.14 3.60 -11.41
N ARG A 29 10.43 4.17 -12.39
CA ARG A 29 8.96 4.28 -12.36
C ARG A 29 8.28 2.92 -12.29
N GLN A 30 8.73 1.96 -13.09
CA GLN A 30 8.20 0.59 -13.08
C GLN A 30 8.39 -0.08 -11.71
N ARG A 31 9.59 -0.03 -11.14
CA ARG A 31 9.90 -0.59 -9.82
C ARG A 31 8.99 -0.03 -8.72
N GLN A 32 8.81 1.29 -8.71
CA GLN A 32 7.96 1.97 -7.73
C GLN A 32 6.47 1.64 -7.89
N LYS A 33 5.99 1.45 -9.13
CA LYS A 33 4.63 0.94 -9.39
C LYS A 33 4.47 -0.51 -8.90
N ALA A 34 5.43 -1.38 -9.18
CA ALA A 34 5.42 -2.78 -8.75
C ALA A 34 5.43 -2.90 -7.22
N ALA A 35 6.29 -2.14 -6.54
CA ALA A 35 6.32 -2.08 -5.07
C ALA A 35 5.00 -1.56 -4.47
N GLY A 36 4.34 -0.62 -5.15
CA GLY A 36 3.00 -0.17 -4.77
C GLY A 36 1.92 -1.24 -4.94
N LYS A 37 1.98 -2.03 -6.02
CA LYS A 37 1.05 -3.14 -6.28
C LYS A 37 1.21 -4.26 -5.25
N GLU A 38 2.45 -4.65 -4.93
CA GLU A 38 2.75 -5.68 -3.94
C GLU A 38 2.25 -5.29 -2.54
N ARG A 39 2.50 -4.04 -2.11
CA ARG A 39 1.97 -3.51 -0.84
C ARG A 39 0.44 -3.60 -0.76
N ARG A 40 -0.25 -3.21 -1.83
CA ARG A 40 -1.73 -3.32 -1.90
C ARG A 40 -2.18 -4.76 -1.81
N ARG A 41 -1.56 -5.67 -2.56
CA ARG A 41 -1.88 -7.11 -2.53
C ARG A 41 -1.75 -7.69 -1.12
N ARG A 42 -0.66 -7.39 -0.41
CA ARG A 42 -0.46 -7.83 0.99
C ARG A 42 -1.53 -7.27 1.93
N ALA A 43 -1.83 -5.97 1.83
CA ALA A 43 -2.88 -5.36 2.64
C ALA A 43 -4.25 -5.97 2.36
N THR A 44 -4.59 -6.21 1.09
CA THR A 44 -5.84 -6.90 0.72
C THR A 44 -5.87 -8.32 1.25
N TRP A 45 -4.78 -9.09 1.14
CA TRP A 45 -4.72 -10.46 1.66
C TRP A 45 -4.89 -10.50 3.18
N ALA A 46 -4.22 -9.60 3.91
CA ALA A 46 -4.37 -9.48 5.35
C ALA A 46 -5.82 -9.12 5.74
N ALA A 47 -6.45 -8.17 5.04
CA ALA A 47 -7.85 -7.80 5.28
C ALA A 47 -8.80 -8.98 5.02
N VAL A 48 -8.59 -9.74 3.94
CA VAL A 48 -9.42 -10.91 3.58
C VAL A 48 -9.30 -12.04 4.61
N ILE A 49 -8.21 -12.13 5.38
CA ILE A 49 -8.06 -13.15 6.43
C ILE A 49 -8.52 -12.64 7.79
N ILE A 50 -8.01 -11.48 8.20
CA ILE A 50 -8.17 -10.97 9.56
C ILE A 50 -9.62 -10.56 9.79
N LEU A 51 -10.28 -9.92 8.82
CA LEU A 51 -11.65 -9.44 8.98
C LEU A 51 -12.64 -10.60 9.23
N PRO A 52 -12.72 -11.66 8.39
CA PRO A 52 -13.63 -12.76 8.68
C PRO A 52 -13.24 -13.55 9.93
N ALA A 53 -11.94 -13.74 10.21
CA ALA A 53 -11.50 -14.39 11.44
C ALA A 53 -11.96 -13.63 12.70
N LEU A 54 -11.83 -12.30 12.67
CA LEU A 54 -12.32 -11.43 13.75
C LEU A 54 -13.85 -11.51 13.89
N LEU A 55 -14.60 -11.50 12.78
CA LEU A 55 -16.05 -11.65 12.82
C LEU A 55 -16.47 -12.99 13.43
N LEU A 56 -15.86 -14.10 13.01
CA LEU A 56 -16.13 -15.42 13.58
C LEU A 56 -15.80 -15.46 15.08
N PHE A 57 -14.67 -14.89 15.48
CA PHE A 57 -14.28 -14.82 16.89
C PHE A 57 -15.31 -14.03 17.73
N LEU A 58 -15.75 -12.86 17.24
CA LEU A 58 -16.77 -12.06 17.91
C LEU A 58 -18.12 -12.81 18.02
N THR A 59 -18.51 -13.55 16.98
CA THR A 59 -19.74 -14.35 17.04
C THR A 59 -19.65 -15.47 18.07
N LEU A 60 -18.50 -16.12 18.21
CA LEU A 60 -18.27 -17.14 19.23
C LEU A 60 -18.33 -16.56 20.64
N LEU A 61 -17.73 -15.38 20.85
CA LEU A 61 -17.82 -14.68 22.14
C LEU A 61 -19.25 -14.34 22.51
N PHE A 62 -20.06 -13.91 21.55
CA PHE A 62 -21.48 -13.61 21.79
C PHE A 62 -22.25 -14.86 22.21
N GLN A 63 -22.08 -15.97 21.49
CA GLN A 63 -22.72 -17.25 21.84
C GLN A 63 -22.31 -17.75 23.24
N LEU A 64 -21.04 -17.59 23.63
CA LEU A 64 -20.55 -17.98 24.95
C LEU A 64 -21.03 -17.06 26.08
N ALA A 65 -21.41 -15.83 25.79
CA ALA A 65 -21.93 -14.89 26.78
C ALA A 65 -23.42 -15.15 27.10
N GLU A 66 -24.15 -15.77 26.19
CA GLU A 66 -25.57 -16.13 26.34
C GLU A 66 -25.78 -17.50 27.00
N THR A 67 -24.74 -18.33 27.10
CA THR A 67 -24.73 -19.63 27.79
C THR A 67 -24.32 -19.53 29.25
#